data_AF-A0A951EXP4-F1
#
_entry.id   AF-A0A951EXP4-F1
#
_cell.length_a   1.000
_cell.length_b   1.000
_cell.length_c   1.000
_cell.angle_alpha   90.00
_cell.angle_beta   90.00
_cell.angle_gamma   90.00
#
_symmetry.space_group_name_H-M   'P 1'
#
loop_
_entity.id
_entity.type
_entity.pdbx_description
1 polymer ?
#
loop_
_entity_poly.entity_id
_entity_poly.type
_entity_poly.pdbx_seq_one_letter_code
_entity_poly.pdbx_strand_id
1 'polypeptide(L)'
;QSEVAGVAATRTAEDPFNSWYNLAIISGLNNNGPRLEQCLRGAIAANPNWYKPHWTLAQVLAAEGGVDPARREAELAAELDGGKHPEVARVLAETRARADAVSAAPLQK
;
A
#
# COMPACT_ATOMS: atom_id res chain seq x y z
N GLN A 1 1.76 -19.07 -38.77
CA GLN A 1 3.01 -19.18 -37.99
C GLN A 1 3.38 -17.75 -37.61
N SER A 2 2.55 -17.08 -36.80
CA SER A 2 2.32 -17.28 -35.36
C SER A 2 3.56 -16.85 -34.57
N GLU A 3 3.37 -16.00 -33.56
CA GLU A 3 4.32 -15.65 -32.48
C GLU A 3 5.13 -14.34 -32.55
N VAL A 4 4.92 -13.44 -33.52
CA VAL A 4 5.61 -12.11 -33.49
C VAL A 4 4.75 -10.96 -32.92
N ALA A 5 3.49 -11.22 -32.55
CA ALA A 5 2.56 -10.19 -32.07
C ALA A 5 2.37 -10.12 -30.54
N GLY A 6 3.03 -10.99 -29.77
CA GLY A 6 2.79 -11.13 -28.32
C GLY A 6 3.89 -10.56 -27.41
N VAL A 7 5.00 -10.04 -27.97
CA VAL A 7 6.18 -9.64 -27.17
C VAL A 7 6.36 -8.12 -27.10
N ALA A 8 5.53 -7.35 -27.81
CA ALA A 8 5.51 -5.88 -27.73
C ALA A 8 4.60 -5.34 -26.59
N ALA A 9 3.82 -6.20 -25.93
CA ALA A 9 2.83 -5.79 -24.92
C ALA A 9 3.29 -6.02 -23.47
N THR A 10 4.57 -6.31 -23.22
CA THR A 10 5.06 -6.65 -21.88
C THR A 10 6.07 -5.67 -21.27
N ARG A 11 6.42 -4.53 -21.88
CA ARG A 11 7.68 -3.88 -21.45
C ARG A 11 7.86 -2.36 -21.57
N THR A 12 6.79 -1.58 -21.55
CA THR A 12 6.81 -0.34 -20.75
C THR A 12 6.40 -0.75 -19.34
N ALA A 13 7.20 -1.44 -18.52
CA ALA A 13 8.49 -0.99 -17.99
C ALA A 13 8.60 0.54 -17.85
N GLU A 14 7.52 1.21 -17.48
CA GLU A 14 7.70 2.13 -16.36
C GLU A 14 8.21 1.24 -15.24
N ASP A 15 9.51 1.36 -14.95
CA ASP A 15 10.15 0.65 -13.87
C ASP A 15 9.19 0.69 -12.67
N PRO A 16 8.88 -0.44 -12.00
CA PRO A 16 7.89 -0.42 -10.92
C PRO A 16 8.24 0.65 -9.87
N PHE A 17 9.54 0.96 -9.72
CA PHE A 17 10.10 2.07 -8.97
C PHE A 17 9.64 3.46 -9.42
N ASN A 18 9.55 3.71 -10.73
CA ASN A 18 9.10 4.99 -11.30
C ASN A 18 7.60 5.21 -11.07
N SER A 19 6.79 4.16 -11.14
CA SER A 19 5.37 4.24 -10.77
C SER A 19 5.20 4.55 -9.28
N TRP A 20 5.96 3.94 -8.37
CA TRP A 20 5.92 4.30 -6.93
C TRP A 20 6.30 5.74 -6.65
N TYR A 21 7.34 6.23 -7.31
CA TYR A 21 7.80 7.59 -7.14
C TYR A 21 6.73 8.59 -7.60
N ASN A 22 6.16 8.35 -8.78
CA ASN A 22 5.06 9.16 -9.31
C ASN A 22 3.82 9.07 -8.41
N LEU A 23 3.53 7.91 -7.83
CA LEU A 23 2.43 7.73 -6.87
C LEU A 23 2.65 8.49 -5.55
N ALA A 24 3.86 8.47 -5.00
CA ALA A 24 4.19 9.22 -3.77
C ALA A 24 4.05 10.74 -4.01
N ILE A 25 4.51 11.22 -5.17
CA ILE A 25 4.35 12.61 -5.61
C ILE A 25 2.86 12.95 -5.77
N ILE A 26 2.08 12.14 -6.47
CA ILE A 26 0.63 12.36 -6.69
C ILE A 26 -0.13 12.31 -5.34
N SER A 27 0.23 11.38 -4.45
CA SER A 27 -0.34 11.27 -3.11
C SER A 27 -0.13 12.53 -2.29
N GLY A 28 1.12 13.00 -2.23
CA GLY A 28 1.50 14.18 -1.45
C GLY A 28 0.92 15.48 -2.01
N LEU A 29 0.71 15.56 -3.32
CA LEU A 29 0.22 16.77 -3.99
C LEU A 29 -1.30 16.93 -3.99
N ASN A 30 -2.06 15.82 -4.06
CA ASN A 30 -3.49 15.92 -4.39
C ASN A 30 -4.46 15.53 -3.26
N ASN A 31 -3.99 15.06 -2.10
CA ASN A 31 -4.86 14.54 -1.02
C ASN A 31 -5.95 13.57 -1.55
N ASN A 32 -5.69 12.91 -2.69
CA ASN A 32 -6.64 12.09 -3.42
C ASN A 32 -6.43 10.62 -3.04
N GLY A 33 -6.61 10.33 -1.75
CA GLY A 33 -6.57 8.98 -1.16
C GLY A 33 -7.34 7.92 -1.97
N PRO A 34 -8.57 8.20 -2.46
CA PRO A 34 -9.38 7.20 -3.17
C PRO A 34 -8.79 6.74 -4.51
N ARG A 35 -8.20 7.67 -5.27
CA ARG A 35 -7.57 7.33 -6.56
C ARG A 35 -6.28 6.55 -6.33
N LEU A 36 -5.52 6.94 -5.31
CA LEU A 36 -4.31 6.25 -4.92
C LEU A 36 -4.63 4.82 -4.49
N GLU A 37 -5.62 4.61 -3.63
CA GLU A 37 -6.07 3.27 -3.22
C GLU A 37 -6.35 2.38 -4.44
N GLN A 38 -7.09 2.88 -5.44
CA GLN A 38 -7.37 2.10 -6.66
C GLN A 38 -6.09 1.71 -7.41
N CYS A 39 -5.14 2.63 -7.56
CA CYS A 39 -3.85 2.33 -8.20
C CYS A 39 -3.05 1.29 -7.41
N LEU A 40 -3.04 1.39 -6.07
CA LEU A 40 -2.34 0.45 -5.19
C LEU A 40 -2.94 -0.95 -5.29
N ARG A 41 -4.28 -1.07 -5.29
CA ARG A 41 -4.97 -2.35 -5.48
C ARG A 41 -4.67 -2.98 -6.84
N GLY A 42 -4.55 -2.16 -7.89
CA GLY A 42 -4.08 -2.62 -9.21
C GLY A 42 -2.64 -3.15 -9.18
N ALA A 43 -1.75 -2.47 -8.46
CA ALA A 43 -0.36 -2.92 -8.29
C ALA A 43 -0.26 -4.23 -7.50
N ILE A 44 -1.08 -4.40 -6.46
CA ILE A 44 -1.19 -5.66 -5.69
C ILE A 44 -1.70 -6.79 -6.59
N ALA A 45 -2.71 -6.53 -7.43
CA ALA A 45 -3.23 -7.52 -8.37
C ALA A 45 -2.17 -7.95 -9.41
N ALA A 46 -1.31 -7.02 -9.83
CA ALA A 46 -0.21 -7.32 -10.74
C ALA A 46 0.95 -8.08 -10.06
N ASN A 47 1.28 -7.73 -8.81
CA ASN A 47 2.35 -8.34 -8.03
C ASN A 47 1.94 -8.50 -6.56
N PRO A 48 1.29 -9.61 -6.17
CA PRO A 48 0.78 -9.81 -4.82
C PRO A 48 1.88 -10.05 -3.78
N ASN A 49 3.08 -10.44 -4.21
CA ASN A 49 4.21 -10.70 -3.31
C ASN A 49 5.03 -9.44 -3.00
N TRP A 50 4.54 -8.26 -3.36
CA TRP A 50 5.31 -7.02 -3.26
C TRP A 50 4.89 -6.18 -2.07
N TYR A 51 5.76 -6.06 -1.06
CA TYR A 51 5.41 -5.35 0.19
C TYR A 51 5.16 -3.85 0.05
N LYS A 52 5.79 -3.16 -0.92
CA LYS A 52 5.68 -1.70 -1.08
C LYS A 52 4.23 -1.23 -1.25
N PRO A 53 3.43 -1.84 -2.14
CA PRO A 53 2.00 -1.51 -2.24
C PRO A 53 1.21 -1.74 -0.97
N HIS A 54 1.42 -2.86 -0.29
CA HIS A 54 0.77 -3.13 0.99
C HIS A 54 1.13 -2.06 2.04
N TRP A 55 2.40 -1.65 2.09
CA TRP A 55 2.86 -0.59 3.00
C TRP A 55 2.27 0.78 2.68
N THR A 56 2.24 1.19 1.41
CA THR A 56 1.66 2.49 1.02
C THR A 56 0.14 2.48 1.23
N LEU A 57 -0.53 1.36 0.94
CA LEU A 57 -1.97 1.23 1.17
C LEU A 57 -2.30 1.33 2.66
N ALA A 58 -1.49 0.72 3.52
CA ALA A 58 -1.61 0.87 4.96
C ALA A 58 -1.56 2.33 5.43
N GLN A 59 -0.63 3.14 4.88
CA GLN A 59 -0.51 4.56 5.22
C GLN A 59 -1.73 5.37 4.78
N VAL A 60 -2.22 5.12 3.56
CA VAL A 60 -3.41 5.80 3.02
C VAL A 60 -4.63 5.48 3.87
N LEU A 61 -4.88 4.20 4.14
CA LEU A 61 -5.99 3.75 4.97
C LEU A 61 -5.91 4.31 6.40
N ALA A 62 -4.71 4.39 6.97
CA ALA A 62 -4.49 4.99 8.28
C ALA A 62 -4.82 6.49 8.30
N ALA A 63 -4.49 7.20 7.22
CA ALA A 63 -4.80 8.62 7.06
C ALA A 63 -6.31 8.85 6.83
N GLU A 64 -6.98 7.94 6.11
CA GLU A 64 -8.43 7.97 5.87
C GLU A 64 -9.26 7.52 7.09
N GLY A 65 -8.62 7.07 8.18
CA GLY A 65 -9.28 6.68 9.43
C GLY A 65 -9.64 5.18 9.51
N GLY A 66 -9.37 4.41 8.46
CA GLY A 66 -9.53 2.96 8.44
C GLY A 66 -8.37 2.25 9.13
N VAL A 67 -8.38 2.20 10.47
CA VAL A 67 -7.26 1.65 11.24
C VAL A 67 -7.13 0.12 11.14
N ASP A 68 -8.24 -0.61 11.17
CA ASP A 68 -8.24 -2.08 10.98
C ASP A 68 -7.71 -2.54 9.61
N PRO A 69 -8.21 -2.00 8.47
CA PRO A 69 -7.67 -2.37 7.17
C PRO A 69 -6.22 -1.89 7.00
N ALA A 70 -5.86 -0.73 7.57
CA ALA A 70 -4.46 -0.27 7.56
C ALA A 70 -3.52 -1.24 8.27
N ARG A 71 -3.91 -1.77 9.45
CA ARG A 71 -3.12 -2.76 10.18
C ARG A 71 -2.88 -4.02 9.34
N ARG A 72 -3.94 -4.56 8.71
CA ARG A 72 -3.86 -5.76 7.88
C ARG A 72 -2.88 -5.61 6.71
N GLU A 73 -2.93 -4.47 6.02
CA GLU A 73 -2.00 -4.19 4.92
C GLU A 73 -0.57 -3.98 5.42
N ALA A 74 -0.38 -3.38 6.61
CA ALA A 74 0.94 -3.23 7.22
C ALA A 74 1.54 -4.59 7.66
N GLU A 75 0.70 -5.51 8.15
CA GLU A 75 1.08 -6.88 8.49
C GLU A 75 1.54 -7.65 7.25
N LEU A 76 0.75 -7.62 6.18
CA LEU A 76 1.12 -8.22 4.88
C LEU A 76 2.44 -7.65 4.35
N ALA A 77 2.61 -6.32 4.43
CA ALA A 77 3.86 -5.70 4.04
C ALA A 77 5.04 -6.23 4.87
N ALA A 78 4.87 -6.39 6.18
CA ALA A 78 5.91 -6.93 7.05
C ALA A 78 6.28 -8.39 6.71
N GLU A 79 5.28 -9.21 6.39
CA GLU A 79 5.45 -10.61 5.97
C GLU A 79 6.16 -10.75 4.60
N LEU A 80 5.89 -9.83 3.67
CA LEU A 80 6.41 -9.83 2.29
C LEU A 80 7.81 -9.20 2.12
N ASP A 81 8.69 -9.34 3.11
CA ASP A 81 10.03 -8.71 3.25
C ASP A 81 10.06 -7.24 3.74
N GLY A 82 8.92 -6.59 3.95
CA GLY A 82 8.87 -5.25 4.51
C GLY A 82 9.36 -5.17 5.97
N GLY A 83 9.37 -6.28 6.71
CA GLY A 83 9.83 -6.31 8.11
C GLY A 83 11.30 -5.92 8.32
N LYS A 84 12.12 -5.97 7.26
CA LYS A 84 13.52 -5.49 7.29
C LYS A 84 13.62 -3.97 7.17
N HIS A 85 12.54 -3.30 6.77
CA HIS A 85 12.48 -1.86 6.57
C HIS A 85 11.86 -1.18 7.80
N PRO A 86 12.58 -0.23 8.44
CA PRO A 86 12.08 0.46 9.61
C PRO A 86 10.80 1.26 9.32
N GLU A 87 10.62 1.68 8.07
CA GLU A 87 9.44 2.42 7.60
C GLU A 87 8.15 1.58 7.69
N VAL A 88 8.23 0.29 7.39
CA VAL A 88 7.09 -0.65 7.46
C VAL A 88 6.79 -0.99 8.91
N ALA A 89 7.83 -1.26 9.70
CA ALA A 89 7.69 -1.52 11.13
C ALA A 89 7.06 -0.33 11.88
N ARG A 90 7.42 0.90 11.50
CA ARG A 90 6.83 2.13 12.06
C ARG A 90 5.33 2.21 11.80
N VAL A 91 4.91 2.04 10.53
CA VAL A 91 3.49 2.10 10.14
C VAL A 91 2.69 0.98 10.81
N LEU A 92 3.24 -0.22 10.91
CA LEU A 92 2.62 -1.34 11.62
C LEU A 92 2.42 -1.03 13.11
N ALA A 93 3.44 -0.48 13.77
CA ALA A 93 3.35 -0.09 15.17
C ALA A 93 2.31 1.02 15.40
N GLU A 94 2.28 2.03 14.52
CA GLU A 94 1.32 3.14 14.58
C GLU A 94 -0.12 2.66 14.37
N THR A 95 -0.37 1.86 13.34
CA THR A 95 -1.69 1.32 13.04
C THR A 95 -2.18 0.38 14.14
N ARG A 96 -1.29 -0.44 14.71
CA ARG A 96 -1.62 -1.30 15.86
C ARG A 96 -1.96 -0.49 17.10
N ALA A 97 -1.13 0.49 17.47
CA ALA A 97 -1.38 1.36 18.62
C ALA A 97 -2.71 2.13 18.48
N ARG A 98 -3.03 2.60 17.28
CA ARG A 98 -4.32 3.23 17.00
C ARG A 98 -5.48 2.25 17.07
N ALA A 99 -5.31 1.01 16.60
CA ALA A 99 -6.37 -0.01 16.67
C ALA A 99 -6.69 -0.37 18.12
N ASP A 100 -5.64 -0.57 18.94
CA ASP A 100 -5.76 -0.79 20.37
C ASP A 100 -6.45 0.41 21.07
N ALA A 101 -6.11 1.64 20.69
CA ALA A 101 -6.76 2.84 21.24
C ALA A 101 -8.25 2.95 20.86
N VAL A 102 -8.62 2.60 19.62
CA VAL A 102 -10.02 2.55 19.18
C VAL A 102 -10.78 1.46 19.93
N SER A 103 -10.17 0.29 20.15
CA SER A 103 -10.77 -0.80 20.93
C SER A 103 -10.88 -0.47 22.43
N ALA A 104 -9.97 0.35 22.97
CA ALA A 104 -9.93 0.71 24.38
C ALA A 104 -10.78 1.95 24.71
N ALA A 105 -11.21 2.73 23.71
CA ALA A 105 -12.11 3.86 23.92
C ALA A 105 -13.47 3.34 24.43
N PRO A 106 -13.84 3.61 25.69
CA PRO A 106 -15.14 3.20 26.19
C PRO A 106 -16.20 4.00 25.43
N LEU A 107 -17.19 3.29 24.87
CA LEU A 107 -18.42 3.89 24.33
C LEU A 107 -18.95 4.91 25.36
N GLN A 108 -18.69 6.20 25.14
CA GLN A 108 -19.27 7.26 25.95
C GLN A 108 -20.78 7.21 25.69
N LYS A 109 -21.51 6.84 26.74
CA LYS A 109 -22.97 6.87 26.82
C LYS A 109 -23.48 8.31 26.88
#